data_AF-A0A2H0X218-F1
#
_entry.id   AF-A0A2H0X218-F1
#
_cell.length_a   1.000
_cell.length_b   1.000
_cell.length_c   1.000
_cell.angle_alpha   90.00
_cell.angle_beta   90.00
_cell.angle_gamma   90.00
#
_symmetry.space_group_name_H-M   'P 1'
#
loop_
_entity.id
_entity.type
_entity.pdbx_description
1 polymer ?
#
loop_
_entity_poly.entity_id
_entity_poly.type
_entity_poly.pdbx_seq_one_letter_code
_entity_poly.pdbx_strand_id
1 'polypeptide(L)'
;MKSLLKVILWFPITVLTLVFTITTYSKLTQTRGIHGLIRQEMTGFKNQPITFATLPKITFEIKTALAKEDARPLVINKYLTRYDSPMAGMGDYIVKVSDRFDLDPYIVVAIAQQESNLGKLMPPNCHNAWGWGIHSEGTLCFDSWNEGINTFVSGLAEKYLAYGLRTPEEIMTKYNATSPGGAWAKGVNQFLKDLQMGTL
;
A
#
# COMPACT_ATOMS: atom_id res chain seq x y z
N MET A 1 -21.92 -10.09 -57.22
CA MET A 1 -22.40 -10.90 -56.07
C MET A 1 -21.29 -11.61 -55.29
N LYS A 2 -20.29 -12.23 -55.92
CA LYS A 2 -19.22 -12.98 -55.22
C LYS A 2 -18.28 -12.13 -54.33
N SER A 3 -18.12 -10.82 -54.58
CA SER A 3 -17.27 -9.94 -53.75
C SER A 3 -17.99 -9.47 -52.47
N LEU A 4 -19.29 -9.16 -52.55
CA LEU A 4 -20.13 -8.79 -51.41
C LEU A 4 -20.23 -9.92 -50.38
N LEU A 5 -20.32 -11.17 -50.84
CA LEU A 5 -20.35 -12.34 -49.96
C LEU A 5 -19.06 -12.47 -49.10
N LYS A 6 -17.90 -12.12 -49.66
CA LYS A 6 -16.62 -12.16 -48.93
C LYS A 6 -16.56 -11.13 -47.81
N VAL A 7 -17.12 -9.94 -48.02
CA VAL A 7 -17.15 -8.87 -47.00
C VAL A 7 -18.12 -9.22 -45.87
N ILE A 8 -19.28 -9.77 -46.22
CA ILE A 8 -20.29 -10.21 -45.23
C ILE A 8 -19.78 -11.37 -44.37
N LEU A 9 -18.97 -12.28 -44.94
CA LEU A 9 -18.33 -13.37 -44.18
C LEU A 9 -17.12 -12.90 -43.37
N TRP A 10 -16.34 -11.94 -43.88
CA TRP A 10 -15.11 -11.48 -43.22
C TRP A 10 -15.38 -10.74 -41.91
N PHE A 11 -16.40 -9.87 -41.87
CA PHE A 11 -16.72 -9.08 -40.68
C PHE A 11 -17.08 -9.90 -39.42
N PRO A 12 -17.97 -10.91 -39.46
CA PRO A 12 -18.27 -11.71 -38.26
C PRO A 12 -17.07 -12.56 -37.83
N ILE A 13 -16.24 -13.02 -38.76
CA ILE A 13 -15.03 -13.80 -38.46
C ILE A 13 -14.03 -12.93 -37.67
N THR A 14 -13.79 -11.69 -38.08
CA THR A 14 -12.86 -10.81 -37.37
C THR A 14 -13.35 -10.47 -35.96
N VAL A 15 -14.65 -10.21 -35.80
CA VAL A 15 -15.26 -9.96 -34.48
C VAL A 15 -15.12 -11.20 -33.58
N LEU A 16 -15.37 -12.41 -34.09
CA LEU A 16 -15.19 -13.65 -33.32
C LEU A 16 -13.73 -13.87 -32.92
N THR A 17 -12.78 -13.61 -33.81
CA THR A 17 -11.35 -13.70 -33.46
C THR A 17 -10.93 -12.70 -32.40
N LEU A 18 -11.47 -11.48 -32.43
CA LEU A 18 -11.20 -10.44 -31.44
C LEU A 18 -11.77 -10.81 -30.06
N VAL A 19 -12.99 -11.33 -30.01
CA VAL A 19 -13.60 -11.80 -28.76
C VAL A 19 -12.84 -13.00 -28.19
N PHE A 20 -12.40 -13.92 -29.06
CA PHE A 20 -11.59 -15.06 -28.64
C PHE A 20 -10.23 -14.63 -28.08
N THR A 21 -9.54 -13.68 -28.71
CA THR A 21 -8.24 -13.18 -28.22
C THR A 21 -8.38 -12.44 -26.90
N ILE A 22 -9.43 -11.62 -26.73
CA ILE A 22 -9.71 -10.93 -25.46
C ILE A 22 -10.01 -11.94 -24.34
N THR A 23 -10.87 -12.92 -24.59
CA THR A 23 -11.27 -13.90 -23.56
C THR A 23 -10.13 -14.84 -23.17
N THR A 24 -9.29 -15.26 -24.13
CA THR A 24 -8.10 -16.06 -23.84
C THR A 24 -7.02 -15.27 -23.11
N TYR A 25 -6.80 -14.01 -23.48
CA TYR A 25 -5.88 -13.11 -22.78
C TYR A 25 -6.30 -12.88 -21.32
N SER A 26 -7.58 -12.56 -21.08
CA SER A 26 -8.10 -12.35 -19.72
C SER A 26 -7.99 -13.60 -18.84
N LYS A 27 -8.22 -14.80 -19.40
CA LYS A 27 -8.03 -16.06 -18.68
C LYS A 27 -6.56 -16.35 -18.40
N LEU A 28 -5.67 -16.06 -19.35
CA LEU A 28 -4.22 -16.24 -19.18
C LEU A 28 -3.64 -15.30 -18.11
N THR A 29 -4.09 -14.05 -18.06
CA THR A 29 -3.70 -13.09 -17.01
C THR A 29 -4.21 -13.50 -15.63
N GLN A 30 -5.33 -14.22 -15.56
CA GLN A 30 -5.92 -14.65 -14.29
C GLN A 30 -5.35 -15.99 -13.78
N THR A 31 -4.95 -16.90 -14.68
CA THR A 31 -4.35 -18.20 -14.29
C THR A 31 -2.86 -18.12 -14.00
N ARG A 32 -2.14 -17.13 -14.57
CA ARG A 32 -0.77 -16.81 -14.15
C ARG A 32 -0.81 -15.70 -13.10
N GLY A 33 -1.20 -16.06 -11.88
CA GLY A 33 -0.94 -15.19 -10.72
C GLY A 33 0.56 -14.87 -10.66
N ILE A 34 0.93 -13.64 -11.03
CA ILE A 34 2.31 -13.13 -11.14
C ILE A 34 3.07 -13.26 -9.81
N HIS A 35 2.35 -13.36 -8.69
CA HIS A 35 2.88 -13.65 -7.36
C HIS A 35 3.77 -14.92 -7.31
N GLY A 36 3.44 -15.97 -8.08
CA GLY A 36 4.25 -17.19 -8.15
C GLY A 36 5.58 -16.98 -8.86
N LEU A 37 5.58 -16.16 -9.93
CA LEU A 37 6.76 -15.92 -10.77
C LEU A 37 7.77 -15.00 -10.09
N ILE A 38 7.30 -13.93 -9.44
CA ILE A 38 8.18 -13.00 -8.69
C ILE A 38 8.87 -13.71 -7.51
N ARG A 39 8.14 -14.58 -6.79
CA ARG A 39 8.71 -15.37 -5.68
C ARG A 39 9.74 -16.41 -6.16
N GLN A 40 9.49 -17.02 -7.32
CA GLN A 40 10.38 -18.04 -7.88
C GLN A 40 11.66 -17.44 -8.49
N GLU A 41 11.58 -16.27 -9.11
CA GLU A 41 12.78 -15.57 -9.59
C GLU A 41 13.65 -15.03 -8.45
N MET A 42 13.07 -14.42 -7.41
CA MET A 42 13.86 -13.89 -6.28
C MET A 42 14.61 -14.98 -5.50
N THR A 43 14.10 -16.22 -5.49
CA THR A 43 14.81 -17.36 -4.88
C THR A 43 15.92 -17.92 -5.78
N GLY A 44 15.77 -17.83 -7.11
CA GLY A 44 16.81 -18.20 -8.07
C GLY A 44 17.98 -17.20 -8.15
N PHE A 45 17.71 -15.90 -7.99
CA PHE A 45 18.74 -14.84 -8.04
C PHE A 45 19.72 -14.85 -6.85
N LYS A 46 19.36 -15.47 -5.73
CA LYS A 46 20.26 -15.58 -4.57
C LYS A 46 21.51 -16.42 -4.86
N ASN A 47 21.48 -17.25 -5.91
CA ASN A 47 22.51 -18.25 -6.22
C ASN A 47 23.27 -18.02 -7.54
N GLN A 48 23.16 -16.85 -8.20
CA GLN A 48 23.84 -16.60 -9.49
C GLN A 48 24.61 -15.26 -9.49
N PRO A 49 25.84 -15.20 -10.05
CA PRO A 49 26.57 -13.95 -10.23
C PRO A 49 25.90 -13.09 -11.31
N ILE A 50 25.34 -11.95 -10.92
CA ILE A 50 24.69 -11.03 -11.86
C ILE A 50 25.75 -10.22 -12.61
N THR A 51 25.76 -10.35 -13.95
CA THR A 51 26.61 -9.54 -14.83
C THR A 51 26.08 -8.10 -14.95
N PHE A 52 26.96 -7.11 -14.87
CA PHE A 52 26.58 -5.68 -14.85
C PHE A 52 25.71 -5.22 -16.03
N ALA A 53 25.79 -5.86 -17.20
CA ALA A 53 25.01 -5.49 -18.39
C ALA A 53 23.52 -5.85 -18.30
N THR A 54 23.13 -6.79 -17.44
CA THR A 54 21.73 -7.21 -17.26
C THR A 54 21.03 -6.49 -16.10
N LEU A 55 21.79 -5.86 -15.19
CA LEU A 55 21.24 -5.06 -14.08
C LEU A 55 20.28 -3.96 -14.55
N PRO A 56 20.59 -3.10 -15.54
CA PRO A 56 19.71 -1.98 -15.91
C PRO A 56 18.37 -2.47 -16.48
N LYS A 57 18.41 -3.53 -17.29
CA LYS A 57 17.20 -4.08 -17.92
C LYS A 57 16.34 -4.85 -16.94
N ILE A 58 16.93 -5.69 -16.10
CA ILE A 58 16.21 -6.45 -15.06
C ILE A 58 15.66 -5.50 -14.00
N THR A 59 16.44 -4.52 -13.55
CA THR A 59 15.94 -3.53 -12.58
C THR A 59 14.84 -2.66 -13.18
N PHE A 60 14.93 -2.30 -14.46
CA PHE A 60 13.86 -1.58 -15.16
C PHE A 60 12.61 -2.46 -15.29
N GLU A 61 12.71 -3.69 -15.77
CA GLU A 61 11.58 -4.61 -15.92
C GLU A 61 10.92 -4.96 -14.57
N ILE A 62 11.72 -5.17 -13.51
CA ILE A 62 11.22 -5.36 -12.13
C ILE A 62 10.57 -4.08 -11.61
N LYS A 63 11.18 -2.91 -11.78
CA LYS A 63 10.56 -1.63 -11.39
C LYS A 63 9.27 -1.37 -12.14
N THR A 64 9.21 -1.69 -13.44
CA THR A 64 8.03 -1.54 -14.28
C THR A 64 6.95 -2.54 -13.90
N ALA A 65 7.29 -3.79 -13.58
CA ALA A 65 6.33 -4.78 -13.08
C ALA A 65 5.83 -4.43 -11.67
N LEU A 66 6.70 -3.96 -10.77
CA LEU A 66 6.36 -3.45 -9.44
C LEU A 66 5.60 -2.11 -9.47
N ALA A 67 5.72 -1.33 -10.55
CA ALA A 67 4.92 -0.13 -10.77
C ALA A 67 3.60 -0.45 -11.48
N LYS A 68 3.50 -1.64 -12.11
CA LYS A 68 2.27 -2.18 -12.71
C LYS A 68 1.41 -2.91 -11.67
N GLU A 69 2.03 -3.49 -10.65
CA GLU A 69 1.41 -3.77 -9.35
C GLU A 69 1.53 -2.54 -8.44
N ASP A 70 0.70 -2.41 -7.42
CA ASP A 70 0.82 -1.30 -6.47
C ASP A 70 2.05 -1.54 -5.56
N ALA A 71 3.03 -0.65 -5.59
CA ALA A 71 4.25 -0.78 -4.79
C ALA A 71 4.07 -0.42 -3.31
N ARG A 72 2.99 0.31 -2.96
CA ARG A 72 2.77 0.85 -1.60
C ARG A 72 2.78 -0.24 -0.51
N PRO A 73 2.12 -1.41 -0.68
CA PRO A 73 2.15 -2.46 0.32
C PRO A 73 3.54 -3.01 0.61
N LEU A 74 4.37 -3.17 -0.44
CA LEU A 74 5.73 -3.66 -0.32
C LEU A 74 6.64 -2.65 0.38
N VAL A 75 6.49 -1.37 0.05
CA VAL A 75 7.22 -0.28 0.72
C VAL A 75 6.88 -0.24 2.20
N ILE A 76 5.59 -0.26 2.54
CA ILE A 76 5.12 -0.26 3.93
C ILE A 76 5.63 -1.50 4.67
N ASN A 77 5.49 -2.70 4.10
CA ASN A 77 5.97 -3.93 4.74
C ASN A 77 7.48 -3.91 4.99
N LYS A 78 8.28 -3.42 4.05
CA LYS A 78 9.72 -3.25 4.25
C LYS A 78 10.02 -2.26 5.36
N TYR A 79 9.33 -1.12 5.39
CA TYR A 79 9.48 -0.12 6.43
C TYR A 79 9.16 -0.70 7.82
N LEU A 80 7.99 -1.33 7.98
CA LEU A 80 7.58 -1.98 9.23
C LEU A 80 8.58 -3.05 9.68
N THR A 81 9.09 -3.86 8.76
CA THR A 81 10.09 -4.89 9.05
C THR A 81 11.43 -4.29 9.47
N ARG A 82 11.91 -3.24 8.80
CA ARG A 82 13.18 -2.56 9.12
C ARG A 82 13.21 -2.05 10.56
N TYR A 83 12.08 -1.56 11.05
CA TYR A 83 11.96 -1.01 12.39
C TYR A 83 11.51 -2.04 13.44
N ASP A 84 11.47 -3.33 13.11
CA ASP A 84 11.00 -4.41 13.99
C ASP A 84 9.59 -4.12 14.56
N SER A 85 8.71 -3.57 13.73
CA SER A 85 7.35 -3.28 14.13
C SER A 85 6.55 -4.58 14.34
N PRO A 86 5.74 -4.68 15.40
CA PRO A 86 4.79 -5.78 15.56
C PRO A 86 3.68 -5.80 14.49
N MET A 87 3.56 -4.74 13.67
CA MET A 87 2.68 -4.70 12.49
C MET A 87 3.33 -5.26 11.22
N ALA A 88 4.56 -5.78 11.26
CA ALA A 88 5.22 -6.32 10.07
C ALA A 88 4.34 -7.36 9.35
N GLY A 89 4.17 -7.19 8.04
CA GLY A 89 3.27 -8.00 7.22
C GLY A 89 1.90 -7.35 6.95
N MET A 90 1.53 -6.27 7.65
CA MET A 90 0.23 -5.60 7.49
C MET A 90 0.13 -4.64 6.29
N GLY A 91 1.18 -4.49 5.47
CA GLY A 91 1.24 -3.53 4.37
C GLY A 91 0.08 -3.63 3.38
N ASP A 92 -0.28 -4.83 2.94
CA ASP A 92 -1.42 -5.05 2.03
C ASP A 92 -2.74 -4.60 2.66
N TYR A 93 -2.91 -4.90 3.96
CA TYR A 93 -4.12 -4.52 4.69
C TYR A 93 -4.22 -3.01 4.90
N ILE A 94 -3.10 -2.35 5.26
CA ILE A 94 -3.05 -0.90 5.42
C ILE A 94 -3.45 -0.20 4.12
N VAL A 95 -2.84 -0.58 2.99
CA VAL A 95 -3.17 0.00 1.68
C VAL A 95 -4.63 -0.25 1.32
N LYS A 96 -5.09 -1.49 1.43
CA LYS A 96 -6.48 -1.85 1.12
C LYS A 96 -7.48 -1.05 1.96
N VAL A 97 -7.23 -0.87 3.25
CA VAL A 97 -8.13 -0.13 4.14
C VAL A 97 -8.09 1.36 3.80
N SER A 98 -6.91 1.95 3.64
CA SER A 98 -6.75 3.37 3.30
C SER A 98 -7.39 3.76 1.97
N ASP A 99 -7.23 2.92 0.95
CA ASP A 99 -7.82 3.16 -0.38
C ASP A 99 -9.35 3.19 -0.35
N ARG A 100 -10.00 2.42 0.55
CA ARG A 100 -11.46 2.48 0.73
C ARG A 100 -11.95 3.85 1.18
N PHE A 101 -11.09 4.65 1.79
CA PHE A 101 -11.41 5.95 2.36
C PHE A 101 -10.69 7.12 1.67
N ASP A 102 -10.05 6.90 0.52
CA ASP A 102 -9.25 7.91 -0.20
C ASP A 102 -8.21 8.59 0.71
N LEU A 103 -7.57 7.78 1.56
CA LEU A 103 -6.51 8.18 2.47
C LEU A 103 -5.17 7.68 1.94
N ASP A 104 -4.12 8.51 1.99
CA ASP A 104 -2.76 8.05 1.68
C ASP A 104 -2.32 7.00 2.72
N PRO A 105 -2.04 5.73 2.35
CA PRO A 105 -1.62 4.73 3.31
C PRO A 105 -0.30 5.06 4.01
N TYR A 106 0.56 5.90 3.44
CA TYR A 106 1.80 6.31 4.09
C TYR A 106 1.54 7.20 5.31
N ILE A 107 0.48 8.01 5.32
CA ILE A 107 0.17 8.87 6.48
C ILE A 107 -0.23 8.03 7.69
N VAL A 108 -0.89 6.89 7.47
CA VAL A 108 -1.26 5.94 8.53
C VAL A 108 -0.02 5.40 9.22
N VAL A 109 1.00 5.03 8.43
CA VAL A 109 2.26 4.48 8.94
C VAL A 109 3.12 5.57 9.59
N ALA A 110 3.17 6.76 8.99
CA ALA A 110 3.92 7.90 9.53
C ALA A 110 3.38 8.38 10.89
N ILE A 111 2.05 8.42 11.05
CA ILE A 111 1.45 8.74 12.35
C ILE A 111 1.77 7.63 13.37
N ALA A 112 1.66 6.35 13.01
CA ALA A 112 2.05 5.26 13.91
C ALA A 112 3.53 5.33 14.35
N GLN A 113 4.42 5.72 13.44
CA GLN A 113 5.83 5.95 13.73
C GLN A 113 6.01 7.07 14.75
N GLN A 114 5.31 8.18 14.58
CA GLN A 114 5.36 9.34 15.47
C GLN A 114 4.77 9.04 16.86
N GLU A 115 3.67 8.30 16.93
CA GLU A 115 2.90 8.06 18.16
C GLU A 115 3.52 6.99 19.06
N SER A 116 3.96 5.88 18.47
CA SER A 116 4.36 4.70 19.25
C SER A 116 5.57 3.97 18.68
N ASN A 117 6.32 4.62 17.78
CA ASN A 117 7.41 3.99 17.05
C ASN A 117 6.92 2.71 16.35
N LEU A 118 5.84 2.82 15.57
CA LEU A 118 5.16 1.73 14.85
C LEU A 118 4.64 0.63 15.78
N GLY A 119 4.06 1.02 16.91
CA GLY A 119 3.43 0.09 17.83
C GLY A 119 4.38 -0.62 18.78
N LYS A 120 5.65 -0.20 18.84
CA LYS A 120 6.62 -0.76 19.80
C LYS A 120 6.44 -0.19 21.21
N LEU A 121 5.95 1.04 21.30
CA LEU A 121 5.77 1.78 22.55
C LEU A 121 4.28 1.87 22.94
N MET A 122 3.58 0.74 22.92
CA MET A 122 2.19 0.64 23.36
C MET A 122 2.04 -0.34 24.52
N PRO A 123 0.91 -0.31 25.27
CA PRO A 123 0.59 -1.36 26.22
C PRO A 123 0.53 -2.75 25.52
N PRO A 124 0.95 -3.83 26.20
CA PRO A 124 0.94 -5.17 25.61
C PRO A 124 -0.49 -5.58 25.22
N ASN A 125 -0.62 -6.28 24.10
CA ASN A 125 -1.89 -6.78 23.54
C ASN A 125 -2.94 -5.70 23.22
N CYS A 126 -2.53 -4.43 23.04
CA CYS A 126 -3.46 -3.33 22.79
C CYS A 126 -3.70 -3.03 21.29
N HIS A 127 -2.78 -3.40 20.40
CA HIS A 127 -2.84 -3.18 18.94
C HIS A 127 -3.24 -1.77 18.48
N ASN A 128 -2.95 -0.75 19.29
CA ASN A 128 -3.25 0.66 19.02
C ASN A 128 -1.96 1.46 18.82
N ALA A 129 -1.46 1.47 17.59
CA ALA A 129 -0.19 2.16 17.27
C ALA A 129 -0.32 3.69 17.16
N TRP A 130 -1.53 4.24 17.22
CA TRP A 130 -1.79 5.65 16.95
C TRP A 130 -2.20 6.44 18.19
N GLY A 131 -2.38 5.79 19.34
CA GLY A 131 -2.97 6.44 20.51
C GLY A 131 -4.42 6.89 20.27
N TRP A 132 -5.13 6.17 19.41
CA TRP A 132 -6.50 6.52 19.05
C TRP A 132 -7.47 6.24 20.20
N GLY A 133 -8.37 7.18 20.50
CA GLY A 133 -9.39 6.97 21.53
C GLY A 133 -8.84 6.91 22.96
N ILE A 134 -7.81 7.69 23.28
CA ILE A 134 -7.33 7.88 24.66
C ILE A 134 -8.23 8.90 25.37
N HIS A 135 -8.74 8.55 26.54
CA HIS A 135 -9.54 9.42 27.40
C HIS A 135 -9.14 9.24 28.88
N SER A 136 -9.70 10.08 29.77
CA SER A 136 -9.39 10.07 31.21
C SER A 136 -9.68 8.73 31.92
N GLU A 137 -10.51 7.88 31.31
CA GLU A 137 -10.94 6.60 31.88
C GLU A 137 -10.13 5.42 31.32
N GLY A 138 -9.30 5.64 30.30
CA GLY A 138 -8.46 4.59 29.73
C GLY A 138 -7.98 4.84 28.30
N THR A 139 -7.24 3.87 27.78
CA THR A 139 -6.81 3.80 26.38
C THR A 139 -7.64 2.74 25.67
N LEU A 140 -8.22 3.08 24.53
CA LEU A 140 -8.87 2.11 23.66
C LEU A 140 -7.83 1.09 23.17
N CYS A 141 -8.06 -0.18 23.46
CA CYS A 141 -7.26 -1.30 22.98
C CYS A 141 -8.09 -2.18 22.04
N PHE A 142 -7.46 -2.65 20.98
CA PHE A 142 -8.05 -3.50 19.95
C PHE A 142 -7.57 -4.95 20.11
N ASP A 143 -8.42 -5.90 19.74
CA ASP A 143 -8.12 -7.32 19.84
C ASP A 143 -7.12 -7.76 18.76
N SER A 144 -7.01 -7.01 17.67
CA SER A 144 -6.10 -7.31 16.56
C SER A 144 -5.61 -6.06 15.81
N TRP A 145 -4.50 -6.21 15.10
CA TRP A 145 -4.02 -5.18 14.17
C TRP A 145 -5.02 -4.84 13.09
N ASN A 146 -5.76 -5.82 12.55
CA ASN A 146 -6.76 -5.56 11.53
C ASN A 146 -7.86 -4.63 12.05
N GLU A 147 -8.35 -4.89 13.26
CA GLU A 147 -9.35 -4.06 13.92
C GLU A 147 -8.82 -2.64 14.19
N GLY A 148 -7.61 -2.53 14.76
CA GLY A 148 -7.00 -1.24 15.07
C GLY A 148 -6.75 -0.38 13.82
N ILE A 149 -6.19 -0.98 12.76
CA ILE A 149 -5.96 -0.31 11.47
C ILE A 149 -7.30 0.15 10.87
N ASN A 150 -8.30 -0.73 10.82
CA ASN A 150 -9.60 -0.39 10.26
C ASN A 150 -10.26 0.77 11.02
N THR A 151 -10.27 0.69 12.36
CA THR A 151 -10.89 1.70 13.21
C THR A 151 -10.17 3.04 13.15
N PHE A 152 -8.84 3.02 13.18
CA PHE A 152 -8.03 4.23 13.06
C PHE A 152 -8.26 4.90 11.71
N VAL A 153 -8.17 4.15 10.61
CA VAL A 153 -8.30 4.70 9.25
C VAL A 153 -9.71 5.25 9.01
N SER A 154 -10.76 4.49 9.36
CA SER A 154 -12.13 4.99 9.21
C SER A 154 -12.39 6.21 10.09
N GLY A 155 -11.85 6.21 11.31
CA GLY A 155 -11.94 7.34 12.23
C GLY A 155 -11.22 8.58 11.72
N LEU A 156 -10.04 8.42 11.11
CA LEU A 156 -9.32 9.52 10.49
C LEU A 156 -10.11 10.07 9.30
N ALA A 157 -10.68 9.21 8.46
CA ALA A 157 -11.50 9.61 7.33
C ALA A 157 -12.74 10.43 7.77
N GLU A 158 -13.51 9.90 8.73
CA GLU A 158 -14.73 10.51 9.22
C GLU A 158 -14.47 11.82 9.98
N LYS A 159 -13.44 11.84 10.85
CA LYS A 159 -13.24 12.96 11.78
C LYS A 159 -12.30 14.03 11.26
N TYR A 160 -11.54 13.77 10.20
CA TYR A 160 -10.52 14.68 9.67
C TYR A 160 -10.73 14.94 8.18
N LEU A 161 -10.71 13.90 7.34
CA LEU A 161 -10.83 14.09 5.88
C LEU A 161 -12.19 14.66 5.49
N ALA A 162 -13.27 14.28 6.18
CA ALA A 162 -14.60 14.86 5.97
C ALA A 162 -14.65 16.38 6.23
N TYR A 163 -13.70 16.93 6.99
CA TYR A 163 -13.53 18.36 7.25
C TYR A 163 -12.44 19.00 6.36
N GLY A 164 -11.91 18.28 5.38
CA GLY A 164 -10.86 18.75 4.47
C GLY A 164 -9.45 18.68 5.03
N LEU A 165 -9.24 18.11 6.23
CA LEU A 165 -7.92 18.02 6.85
C LEU A 165 -7.15 16.85 6.24
N ARG A 166 -6.12 17.12 5.43
CA ARG A 166 -5.41 16.09 4.64
C ARG A 166 -3.90 16.09 4.86
N THR A 167 -3.33 17.21 5.28
CA THR A 167 -1.90 17.33 5.60
C THR A 167 -1.64 17.04 7.09
N PRO A 168 -0.40 16.65 7.46
CA PRO A 168 -0.05 16.50 8.87
C PRO A 168 -0.32 17.77 9.70
N GLU A 169 -0.07 18.96 9.14
CA GLU A 169 -0.35 20.24 9.79
C GLU A 169 -1.85 20.42 10.08
N GLU A 170 -2.71 20.13 9.10
CA GLU A 170 -4.17 20.22 9.24
C GLU A 170 -4.69 19.17 10.21
N ILE A 171 -4.23 17.92 10.11
CA ILE A 171 -4.64 16.84 11.01
C ILE A 171 -4.22 17.18 12.45
N MET A 172 -3.01 17.70 12.65
CA MET A 172 -2.50 18.09 13.96
C MET A 172 -3.40 19.09 14.67
N THR A 173 -4.06 20.01 13.95
CA THR A 173 -4.95 21.02 14.56
C THR A 173 -6.06 20.41 15.43
N LYS A 174 -6.44 19.17 15.15
CA LYS A 174 -7.43 18.41 15.91
C LYS A 174 -6.83 17.20 16.64
N TYR A 175 -5.83 16.56 16.07
CA TYR A 175 -5.20 15.35 16.61
C TYR A 175 -4.29 15.66 17.81
N ASN A 176 -3.52 16.74 17.72
CA ASN A 176 -2.55 17.17 18.73
C ASN A 176 -2.39 18.70 18.69
N ALA A 177 -3.46 19.41 19.01
CA ALA A 177 -3.55 20.87 18.89
C ALA A 177 -2.55 21.62 19.78
N THR A 178 -2.10 21.00 20.88
CA THR A 178 -1.16 21.57 21.85
C THR A 178 0.30 21.28 21.51
N SER A 179 0.58 20.66 20.35
CA SER A 179 1.93 20.30 19.93
C SER A 179 2.86 21.53 19.87
N PRO A 180 3.92 21.59 20.69
CA PRO A 180 4.80 22.76 20.76
C PRO A 180 5.45 23.06 19.41
N GLY A 181 5.18 24.25 18.85
CA GLY A 181 5.78 24.70 17.59
C GLY A 181 5.51 23.76 16.40
N GLY A 182 4.42 22.99 16.43
CA GLY A 182 4.05 22.02 15.40
C GLY A 182 4.99 20.82 15.30
N ALA A 183 5.68 20.46 16.39
CA ALA A 183 6.65 19.37 16.41
C ALA A 183 6.08 18.03 15.93
N TRP A 184 4.81 17.75 16.25
CA TRP A 184 4.12 16.54 15.81
C TRP A 184 4.02 16.45 14.29
N ALA A 185 3.52 17.50 13.63
CA ALA A 185 3.40 17.52 12.17
C ALA A 185 4.77 17.43 11.49
N LYS A 186 5.80 18.07 12.05
CA LYS A 186 7.18 17.95 11.56
C LYS A 186 7.69 16.50 11.61
N GLY A 187 7.44 15.79 12.69
CA GLY A 187 7.80 14.37 12.84
C GLY A 187 7.07 13.49 11.82
N VAL A 188 5.75 13.65 11.70
CA VAL A 188 4.95 12.90 10.70
C VAL A 188 5.45 13.18 9.28
N ASN A 189 5.72 14.44 8.93
CA ASN A 189 6.26 14.81 7.61
C ASN A 189 7.63 14.18 7.33
N GLN A 190 8.50 14.10 8.34
CA GLN A 190 9.80 13.42 8.20
C GLN A 190 9.60 11.95 7.84
N PHE A 191 8.72 11.23 8.54
CA PHE A 191 8.46 9.82 8.27
C PHE A 191 7.71 9.56 6.95
N LEU A 192 6.77 10.45 6.58
CA LEU A 192 6.14 10.45 5.25
C LEU A 192 7.19 10.53 4.15
N LYS A 193 8.13 11.47 4.30
CA LYS A 193 9.23 11.67 3.34
C LYS A 193 10.11 10.42 3.24
N ASP A 194 10.41 9.76 4.35
CA ASP A 194 11.21 8.52 4.36
C ASP A 194 10.50 7.37 3.65
N LEU A 195 9.18 7.21 3.87
CA LEU A 195 8.34 6.23 3.19
C LEU A 195 8.25 6.48 1.67
N GLN A 196 8.04 7.74 1.27
CA GLN A 196 7.84 8.11 -0.14
C GLN A 196 9.13 8.06 -0.96
N MET A 197 10.27 8.45 -0.38
CA MET A 197 11.56 8.41 -1.07
C MET A 197 12.19 7.02 -1.08
N GLY A 198 11.63 6.07 -0.32
CA GLY A 198 12.15 4.72 -0.24
C GLY A 198 13.57 4.68 0.35
N THR A 199 13.92 5.66 1.20
CA THR A 199 15.11 5.62 2.06
C THR A 199 14.89 4.59 3.17
N LEU A 200 14.75 3.33 2.73
CA LEU A 200 14.54 2.12 3.51
C LEU A 200 15.85 1.56 4.06
#